data_AF-A0A7W5T308-F1
#
_entry.id   AF-A0A7W5T308-F1
#
_cell.length_a   1.000
_cell.length_b   1.000
_cell.length_c   1.000
_cell.angle_alpha   90.00
_cell.angle_beta   90.00
_cell.angle_gamma   90.00
#
_symmetry.space_group_name_H-M   'P 1'
#
loop_
_entity.id
_entity.type
_entity.pdbx_description
1 polymer ?
#
loop_
_entity_poly.entity_id
_entity_poly.type
_entity_poly.pdbx_seq_one_letter_code
_entity_poly.pdbx_strand_id
1 'polypeptide(L)' 'MPSSAGSTRHALFLVANPHFSIGHWAATEPFRDARTLEHFVDGYRKAGLPE' A
#
# COMPACT_ATOMS: atom_id res chain seq x y z
N MET A 1 7.26 -16.09 26.29
CA MET A 1 6.93 -16.34 24.87
C MET A 1 5.80 -15.40 24.49
N PRO A 2 6.01 -14.32 23.72
CA PRO A 2 4.90 -13.50 23.28
C PRO A 2 4.15 -14.22 22.16
N SER A 3 2.84 -14.40 22.37
CA SER A 3 1.90 -15.01 21.44
C SER A 3 1.93 -14.29 20.08
N SER A 4 2.17 -15.04 19.02
CA SER A 4 2.11 -14.59 17.62
C SER A 4 0.65 -14.36 17.20
N ALA A 5 0.03 -13.30 17.75
CA ALA A 5 -1.21 -12.78 17.20
C ALA A 5 -0.95 -12.30 15.77
N GLY A 6 -1.81 -12.74 14.83
CA GLY A 6 -1.59 -12.65 13.39
C GLY A 6 -1.16 -11.25 12.94
N SER A 7 0.02 -11.17 12.32
CA SER A 7 0.43 -9.97 11.60
C SER A 7 -0.58 -9.71 10.50
N THR A 8 -1.24 -8.56 10.59
CA THR A 8 -2.19 -8.10 9.56
C THR A 8 -1.46 -8.07 8.22
N ARG A 9 -2.16 -8.41 7.12
CA ARG A 9 -1.52 -8.49 5.78
C ARG A 9 -0.79 -7.20 5.38
N HIS A 10 -1.24 -6.04 5.89
CA HIS A 10 -0.57 -4.75 5.71
C HIS A 10 0.82 -4.69 6.36
N ALA A 11 0.97 -5.21 7.58
CA ALA A 11 2.26 -5.20 8.27
C ALA A 11 3.30 -6.04 7.52
N LEU A 12 2.89 -7.22 7.03
CA LEU A 12 3.77 -8.08 6.24
C LEU A 12 4.17 -7.43 4.91
N PHE A 13 3.24 -6.72 4.25
CA PHE A 13 3.53 -5.98 3.03
C PHE A 13 4.60 -4.91 3.24
N LEU A 14 4.50 -4.14 4.33
CA LEU A 14 5.47 -3.08 4.65
C LEU A 14 6.83 -3.62 5.09
N VAL A 15 6.88 -4.77 5.77
CA VAL A 15 8.15 -5.46 6.06
C VAL A 15 8.86 -5.86 4.77
N ALA A 16 8.11 -6.31 3.76
CA ALA A 16 8.67 -6.66 2.46
C ALA A 16 9.00 -5.45 1.58
N ASN A 17 8.34 -4.31 1.80
CA ASN A 17 8.47 -3.09 1.00
C ASN A 17 8.65 -1.87 1.92
N PRO A 18 9.81 -1.72 2.59
CA PRO A 18 10.00 -0.71 3.63
C PRO A 18 10.01 0.74 3.11
N HIS A 19 10.22 0.93 1.81
CA HIS A 19 10.21 2.24 1.14
C HIS A 19 8.92 2.46 0.34
N PHE A 20 7.89 1.64 0.55
CA PHE A 20 6.61 1.84 -0.11
C PHE A 20 5.99 3.16 0.36
N SER A 21 5.44 3.89 -0.60
CA SER A 21 4.62 5.07 -0.40
C SER A 21 3.63 5.13 -1.55
N ILE A 22 2.37 5.48 -1.28
CA ILE A 22 1.31 5.57 -2.30
C ILE A 22 1.72 6.54 -3.40
N GLY A 23 2.35 7.67 -3.06
CA GLY A 23 2.81 8.67 -4.03
C GLY A 23 3.87 8.15 -4.98
N HIS A 24 4.91 7.49 -4.46
CA HIS A 24 5.96 6.89 -5.30
C HIS A 24 5.40 5.80 -6.22
N TRP A 25 4.55 4.91 -5.69
CA TRP A 25 3.89 3.89 -6.49
C TRP A 25 3.04 4.51 -7.61
N ALA A 26 2.19 5.48 -7.28
CA ALA A 26 1.34 6.16 -8.26
C ALA A 26 2.15 6.87 -9.37
N ALA A 27 3.34 7.39 -9.06
CA ALA A 27 4.22 8.02 -10.03
C ALA A 27 4.96 7.03 -10.94
N THR A 28 5.10 5.76 -10.53
CA THR A 28 5.80 4.72 -11.31
C THR A 28 4.89 3.89 -12.19
N GLU A 29 3.59 3.82 -11.86
CA GLU A 29 2.68 2.93 -12.58
C GLU A 29 2.28 3.47 -13.96
N PRO A 30 2.32 2.64 -15.02
CA PRO A 30 1.99 3.04 -16.37
C PRO A 30 0.47 3.04 -16.64
N PHE A 31 -0.33 3.58 -15.71
CA PHE A 31 -1.78 3.68 -15.93
C PHE A 31 -2.08 4.66 -17.06
N ARG A 32 -2.87 4.21 -18.04
CA ARG A 32 -3.36 5.05 -19.13
C ARG A 32 -4.60 5.87 -18.75
N ASP A 33 -5.32 5.43 -17.72
CA ASP A 33 -6.56 6.04 -17.25
C ASP A 33 -6.39 6.55 -15.81
N ALA A 34 -6.69 7.83 -15.62
CA ALA A 34 -6.53 8.50 -14.33
C ALA A 34 -7.51 7.99 -13.27
N ARG A 35 -8.74 7.65 -13.65
CA ARG A 35 -9.74 7.15 -12.69
C ARG A 35 -9.34 5.80 -12.11
N THR A 36 -8.73 4.96 -12.91
CA THR A 36 -8.20 3.66 -12.49
C THR A 36 -7.11 3.87 -11.45
N LEU A 37 -6.16 4.77 -11.70
CA LEU A 37 -5.12 5.11 -10.72
C LEU A 37 -5.74 5.66 -9.41
N GLU A 38 -6.70 6.57 -9.51
CA GLU A 38 -7.38 7.15 -8.34
C GLU A 38 -8.12 6.08 -7.51
N HIS A 39 -8.73 5.09 -8.15
CA HIS A 39 -9.40 3.99 -7.46
C HIS A 39 -8.43 3.17 -6.59
N PHE A 40 -7.22 2.87 -7.10
CA PHE A 40 -6.20 2.16 -6.33
C PHE A 40 -5.65 3.02 -5.18
N VAL A 41 -5.35 4.30 -5.46
CA VAL A 41 -4.88 5.25 -4.44
C VAL A 41 -5.88 5.36 -3.28
N ASP A 42 -7.16 5.51 -3.58
CA ASP A 42 -8.23 5.51 -2.57
C ASP A 42 -8.26 4.21 -1.75
N GLY A 43 -8.13 3.06 -2.41
CA GLY A 43 -8.03 1.76 -1.75
C GLY A 43 -6.84 1.66 -0.79
N TYR A 44 -5.66 2.12 -1.19
CA TYR A 44 -4.46 2.11 -0.35
C TYR A 44 -4.56 3.07 0.84
N ARG A 45 -5.17 4.24 0.65
CA ARG A 45 -5.46 5.18 1.75
C ARG A 45 -6.42 4.59 2.77
N LYS A 46 -7.52 3.97 2.31
CA LYS A 46 -8.49 3.28 3.18
C LYS A 46 -7.86 2.09 3.92
N ALA A 47 -6.84 1.47 3.34
CA ALA A 47 -6.04 0.42 3.96
C ALA A 47 -5.02 0.94 4.99
N GLY A 48 -4.81 2.26 5.07
CA GLY A 48 -3.85 2.88 5.99
C GLY A 48 -2.39 2.74 5.58
N LEU A 49 -2.12 2.60 4.27
CA LEU A 49 -0.75 2.60 3.75
C LEU A 49 -0.13 4.01 3.76
N PRO A 50 1.20 4.15 3.85
CA PRO A 50 1.88 5.44 3.89
C PRO A 50 1.78 6.21 2.57
N GLU A 51 1.68 7.54 2.64
CA GLU A 51 1.64 8.45 1.47
C GLU A 51 3.01 8.64 0.82
#